data_AF-A4YG55-F1
#
_entry.id   AF-A4YG55-F1
#
_cell.length_a   1.000
_cell.length_b   1.000
_cell.length_c   1.000
_cell.angle_alpha   90.00
_cell.angle_beta   90.00
_cell.angle_gamma   90.00
#
_symmetry.space_group_name_H-M   'P 1'
#
loop_
_entity.id
_entity.type
_entity.pdbx_description
1 polymer ?
#
loop_
_entity_poly.entity_id
_entity_poly.type
_entity_poly.pdbx_seq_one_letter_code
_entity_poly.pdbx_strand_id
1 'polypeptide(L)'
;MEEKERVLSDLRELRVKSEDLFRYLQSDDKDIKHEAWVTAEKLIRSGKLELQPLLCFPDHGTRYRVWNLIPDLSNVKREVIISGIPCFLELLQDKDVNVRRLSWYVTLPKLLSYVNLADVKMLTDYCREVATGEWKDLLDETCREIQD
;
A
#
# COMPACT_ATOMS: atom_id res chain seq x y z
N MET A 1 23.55 -8.77 16.42
CA MET A 1 22.32 -9.29 17.05
C MET A 1 21.73 -8.29 18.04
N GLU A 2 22.52 -7.72 18.95
CA GLU A 2 22.00 -6.76 19.95
C GLU A 2 21.34 -5.51 19.36
N GLU A 3 21.88 -4.95 18.27
CA GLU A 3 21.28 -3.79 17.62
C GLU A 3 19.92 -4.07 16.98
N LYS A 4 19.76 -5.22 16.33
CA LYS A 4 18.48 -5.63 15.74
C LYS A 4 17.41 -5.79 16.82
N GLU A 5 17.74 -6.47 17.92
CA GLU A 5 16.78 -6.66 19.01
C GLU A 5 16.41 -5.32 19.67
N ARG A 6 17.36 -4.39 19.82
CA ARG A 6 17.07 -3.03 20.28
C ARG A 6 16.10 -2.31 19.36
N VAL A 7 16.32 -2.35 18.05
CA VAL A 7 15.42 -1.74 17.05
C VAL A 7 14.03 -2.35 17.13
N LEU A 8 13.92 -3.68 17.18
CA LEU A 8 12.65 -4.38 17.30
C LEU A 8 11.93 -4.04 18.61
N SER A 9 12.65 -3.94 19.72
CA SER A 9 12.11 -3.52 21.01
C SER A 9 11.55 -2.10 20.94
N ASP A 10 12.31 -1.15 20.38
CA ASP A 10 11.86 0.25 20.25
C ASP A 10 10.63 0.38 19.34
N LEU A 11 10.53 -0.42 18.27
CA LEU A 11 9.35 -0.47 17.41
C LEU A 11 8.14 -1.00 18.16
N ARG A 12 8.26 -2.16 18.81
CA ARG A 12 7.18 -2.81 19.57
C ARG A 12 6.63 -1.92 20.68
N GLU A 13 7.51 -1.17 21.33
CA GLU A 13 7.19 -0.28 22.45
C GLU A 13 6.86 1.16 21.99
N LEU A 14 6.76 1.40 20.68
CA LEU A 14 6.40 2.69 20.07
C LEU A 14 7.32 3.85 20.51
N ARG A 15 8.60 3.56 20.78
CA ARG A 15 9.63 4.56 21.17
C ARG A 15 10.37 5.17 19.99
N VAL A 16 10.12 4.67 18.79
CA VAL A 16 10.75 5.17 17.57
C VAL A 16 10.21 6.54 17.17
N LYS A 17 11.10 7.39 16.67
CA LYS A 17 10.72 8.65 16.02
C LYS A 17 10.22 8.37 14.60
N SER A 18 9.44 9.31 14.04
CA SER A 18 8.88 9.17 12.70
C SER A 18 9.96 9.02 11.62
N GLU A 19 11.09 9.72 11.74
CA GLU A 19 12.19 9.63 10.78
C GLU A 19 12.83 8.24 10.77
N ASP A 20 13.04 7.67 11.97
CA ASP A 20 13.57 6.31 12.13
C ASP A 20 12.58 5.27 11.63
N LEU A 21 11.30 5.44 11.93
CA LEU A 21 10.24 4.56 11.43
C LEU A 21 10.20 4.52 9.90
N PHE A 22 10.32 5.67 9.22
CA PHE A 22 10.36 5.74 7.76
C PHE A 22 11.60 5.07 7.18
N ARG A 23 12.73 5.12 7.87
CA ARG A 23 13.91 4.35 7.50
C ARG A 23 13.67 2.85 7.67
N TYR A 24 13.05 2.41 8.76
CA TYR A 24 12.79 0.99 9.02
C TYR A 24 11.73 0.38 8.09
N LEU A 25 10.75 1.16 7.62
CA LEU A 25 9.81 0.73 6.58
C LEU A 25 10.50 0.37 5.25
N GLN A 26 11.74 0.84 5.04
CA GLN A 26 12.56 0.57 3.86
C GLN A 26 13.68 -0.43 4.15
N SER A 27 13.67 -1.10 5.31
CA SER A 27 14.74 -2.02 5.69
C SER A 27 14.78 -3.26 4.81
N ASP A 28 15.97 -3.71 4.44
CA ASP A 28 16.19 -5.03 3.81
C ASP A 28 16.02 -6.19 4.81
N ASP A 29 16.10 -5.91 6.11
CA ASP A 29 15.79 -6.89 7.15
C ASP A 29 14.27 -7.05 7.25
N LYS A 30 13.78 -8.23 6.84
CA LYS A 30 12.35 -8.53 6.78
C LYS A 30 11.65 -8.41 8.12
N ASP A 31 12.32 -8.72 9.23
CA ASP A 31 11.71 -8.64 10.57
C ASP A 31 11.58 -7.19 10.99
N ILE A 32 12.62 -6.37 10.78
CA ILE A 32 12.58 -4.93 11.04
C ILE A 32 11.50 -4.28 10.18
N LYS A 33 11.46 -4.58 8.87
CA LYS A 33 10.45 -4.02 7.96
C LYS A 33 9.03 -4.43 8.34
N HIS A 34 8.84 -5.69 8.74
CA HIS A 34 7.54 -6.17 9.20
C HIS A 34 7.09 -5.45 10.47
N GLU A 35 7.94 -5.39 11.49
CA GLU A 35 7.62 -4.73 12.77
C GLU A 35 7.44 -3.21 12.58
N ALA A 36 8.21 -2.59 11.68
CA ALA A 36 8.02 -1.19 11.31
C ALA A 36 6.66 -0.94 10.68
N TRP A 37 6.19 -1.82 9.80
CA TRP A 37 4.82 -1.72 9.29
C TRP A 37 3.78 -1.86 10.40
N VAL A 38 3.91 -2.87 11.27
CA VAL A 38 3.00 -3.08 12.40
C VAL A 38 2.94 -1.83 13.30
N THR A 39 4.09 -1.22 13.54
CA THR A 39 4.22 0.02 14.32
C THR A 39 3.56 1.20 13.61
N ALA A 40 3.84 1.40 12.32
CA ALA A 40 3.24 2.45 11.51
C ALA A 40 1.71 2.33 11.47
N GLU A 41 1.17 1.13 11.26
CA GLU A 41 -0.27 0.89 11.25
C GLU A 41 -0.93 1.29 12.59
N LYS A 42 -0.34 0.90 13.73
CA LYS A 42 -0.82 1.31 15.06
C LYS A 42 -0.82 2.82 15.24
N LEU A 43 0.23 3.50 14.77
CA LEU A 43 0.34 4.95 14.87
C LEU A 43 -0.64 5.67 13.95
N ILE A 44 -0.87 5.18 12.72
CA ILE A 44 -1.88 5.71 11.79
C ILE A 44 -3.28 5.57 12.39
N ARG A 45 -3.63 4.36 12.87
CA ARG A 45 -4.96 4.10 13.46
C ARG A 45 -5.22 4.95 14.70
N SER A 46 -4.18 5.28 15.47
CA SER A 46 -4.29 6.15 16.64
C SER A 46 -4.18 7.64 16.34
N GLY A 47 -4.00 8.04 15.07
CA GLY A 47 -3.82 9.44 14.66
C GLY A 47 -2.49 10.06 15.10
N LYS A 48 -1.51 9.23 15.48
CA LYS A 48 -0.15 9.67 15.88
C LYS A 48 0.85 9.70 14.72
N LEU A 49 0.46 9.15 13.57
CA LEU A 49 1.22 9.21 12.34
C LEU A 49 0.30 9.63 11.20
N GLU A 50 0.70 10.69 10.50
CA GLU A 50 -0.03 11.18 9.33
C GLU A 50 0.04 10.16 8.19
N LEU A 51 -1.11 9.93 7.54
CA LEU A 51 -1.22 9.00 6.42
C LEU A 51 -0.57 9.55 5.14
N GLN A 52 -0.68 10.87 4.93
CA GLN A 52 -0.34 11.52 3.65
C GLN A 52 1.11 11.24 3.17
N PRO A 53 2.15 11.28 4.00
CA PRO A 53 3.52 10.96 3.57
C PRO A 53 3.70 9.51 3.09
N LEU A 54 2.79 8.61 3.47
CA LEU A 54 2.88 7.19 3.19
C LEU A 54 2.12 6.78 1.91
N LEU A 55 1.22 7.62 1.39
CA LEU A 55 0.46 7.33 0.16
C LEU A 55 1.35 7.22 -1.08
N CYS A 56 2.46 7.94 -1.08
CA CYS A 56 3.47 7.96 -2.15
C CYS A 56 4.82 7.40 -1.67
N PHE A 57 4.80 6.51 -0.67
CA PHE A 57 6.03 6.04 -0.05
C PHE A 57 6.97 5.36 -1.06
N PRO A 58 8.31 5.53 -0.99
CA PRO A 58 9.23 4.98 -1.98
C PRO A 58 9.24 3.45 -2.04
N ASP A 59 9.05 2.78 -0.91
CA ASP A 59 8.93 1.32 -0.88
C ASP A 59 7.52 0.90 -1.32
N HIS A 60 7.43 0.25 -2.48
CA HIS A 60 6.15 -0.09 -3.11
C HIS A 60 5.32 -1.06 -2.27
N GLY A 61 5.96 -2.00 -1.57
CA GLY A 61 5.27 -2.94 -0.66
C GLY A 61 4.63 -2.22 0.52
N THR A 62 5.34 -1.27 1.13
CA THR A 62 4.79 -0.39 2.16
C THR A 62 3.67 0.48 1.60
N ARG A 63 3.87 1.10 0.43
CA ARG A 63 2.85 1.93 -0.23
C ARG A 63 1.56 1.14 -0.46
N TYR A 64 1.65 -0.08 -0.99
CA TYR A 64 0.52 -0.99 -1.17
C TYR A 64 -0.22 -1.25 0.15
N ARG A 65 0.50 -1.55 1.23
CA ARG A 65 -0.12 -1.78 2.56
C ARG A 65 -0.86 -0.55 3.07
N VAL A 66 -0.31 0.64 2.84
CA VAL A 66 -0.96 1.91 3.20
C VAL A 66 -2.28 2.07 2.46
N TRP A 67 -2.31 1.86 1.14
CA TRP A 67 -3.55 1.95 0.35
C TRP A 67 -4.59 0.92 0.78
N ASN A 68 -4.17 -0.29 1.14
CA ASN A 68 -5.06 -1.32 1.68
C ASN A 68 -5.63 -1.01 3.07
N LEU A 69 -4.94 -0.17 3.84
CA LEU A 69 -5.38 0.25 5.17
C LEU A 69 -6.52 1.29 5.09
N ILE A 70 -6.55 2.12 4.05
CA ILE A 70 -7.48 3.26 3.92
C ILE A 70 -8.96 2.89 4.15
N PRO A 71 -9.50 1.81 3.56
CA PRO A 71 -10.91 1.45 3.75
C PRO A 71 -11.27 1.14 5.21
N ASP A 72 -10.29 0.75 6.03
CA ASP A 72 -10.46 0.42 7.44
C ASP A 72 -10.24 1.62 8.37
N LEU A 73 -9.93 2.80 7.83
CA LEU A 73 -9.71 4.02 8.59
C LEU A 73 -10.97 4.89 8.57
N SER A 74 -11.57 5.12 9.74
CA SER A 74 -12.81 5.91 9.85
C SER A 74 -12.62 7.42 9.64
N ASN A 75 -11.38 7.93 9.71
CA ASN A 75 -11.09 9.35 9.86
C ASN A 75 -10.18 9.94 8.77
N VAL A 76 -10.11 9.31 7.59
CA VAL A 76 -9.30 9.85 6.49
C VAL A 76 -10.12 10.84 5.68
N LYS A 77 -9.63 12.07 5.58
CA LYS A 77 -10.22 13.10 4.72
C LYS A 77 -10.14 12.68 3.26
N ARG A 78 -11.25 12.84 2.52
CA ARG A 78 -11.34 12.47 1.09
C ARG A 78 -10.25 13.15 0.26
N GLU A 79 -9.91 14.39 0.58
CA GLU A 79 -8.91 15.20 -0.12
C GLU A 79 -7.50 14.59 0.02
N VAL A 80 -7.20 13.98 1.18
CA VAL A 80 -5.93 13.29 1.42
C VAL A 80 -5.82 12.08 0.49
N ILE A 81 -6.88 11.27 0.37
CA ILE A 81 -6.94 10.11 -0.52
C ILE A 81 -6.76 10.57 -1.97
N ILE A 82 -7.55 11.55 -2.42
CA ILE A 82 -7.51 12.09 -3.77
C ILE A 82 -6.10 12.60 -4.12
N SER A 83 -5.43 13.30 -3.20
CA SER A 83 -4.08 13.82 -3.43
C SER A 83 -3.03 12.72 -3.67
N GLY A 84 -3.27 11.50 -3.18
CA GLY A 84 -2.39 10.36 -3.37
C GLY A 84 -2.70 9.50 -4.60
N ILE A 85 -3.84 9.69 -5.27
CA ILE A 85 -4.28 8.81 -6.37
C ILE A 85 -3.22 8.60 -7.46
N PRO A 86 -2.45 9.60 -7.91
CA PRO A 86 -1.38 9.36 -8.88
C PRO A 86 -0.39 8.26 -8.43
N CYS A 87 -0.02 8.24 -7.14
CA CYS A 87 0.87 7.23 -6.56
C CYS A 87 0.20 5.86 -6.38
N PHE A 88 -1.12 5.82 -6.25
CA PHE A 88 -1.88 4.57 -6.32
C PHE A 88 -1.90 3.99 -7.74
N LEU A 89 -2.15 4.83 -8.75
CA LEU A 89 -2.14 4.41 -10.16
C LEU A 89 -0.76 3.87 -10.59
N GLU A 90 0.34 4.35 -9.99
CA GLU A 90 1.67 3.74 -10.16
C GLU A 90 1.73 2.28 -9.70
N LEU A 91 1.00 1.89 -8.65
CA LEU A 91 0.97 0.51 -8.17
C LEU A 91 0.23 -0.44 -9.13
N LEU A 92 -0.72 0.08 -9.91
CA LEU A 92 -1.43 -0.71 -10.94
C LEU A 92 -0.55 -1.07 -12.14
N GLN A 93 0.59 -0.39 -12.29
CA GLN A 93 1.60 -0.63 -13.32
C GLN A 93 2.96 -1.02 -12.73
N ASP A 94 2.97 -1.49 -11.47
CA ASP A 94 4.20 -1.77 -10.74
C ASP A 94 5.05 -2.87 -11.41
N LYS A 95 6.36 -2.66 -11.47
CA LYS A 95 7.31 -3.67 -11.96
C LYS A 95 7.28 -4.94 -11.12
N ASP A 96 7.00 -4.85 -9.82
CA ASP A 96 6.77 -6.01 -8.97
C ASP A 96 5.40 -6.60 -9.28
N VAL A 97 5.41 -7.79 -9.90
CA VAL A 97 4.20 -8.50 -10.33
C VAL A 97 3.26 -8.79 -9.15
N ASN A 98 3.78 -9.07 -7.95
CA ASN A 98 2.94 -9.35 -6.80
C ASN A 98 2.25 -8.07 -6.30
N VAL A 99 2.99 -6.96 -6.23
CA VAL A 99 2.40 -5.65 -5.87
C VAL A 99 1.31 -5.27 -6.87
N ARG A 100 1.57 -5.42 -8.16
CA ARG A 100 0.60 -5.12 -9.22
C ARG A 100 -0.64 -5.99 -9.13
N ARG A 101 -0.50 -7.31 -9.02
CA ARG A 101 -1.63 -8.26 -8.85
C ARG A 101 -2.49 -7.89 -7.66
N LEU A 102 -1.87 -7.66 -6.51
CA LEU A 102 -2.59 -7.32 -5.28
C LEU A 102 -3.25 -5.94 -5.38
N SER A 103 -2.61 -4.98 -6.05
CA SER A 103 -3.18 -3.64 -6.23
C SER A 103 -4.44 -3.68 -7.10
N TRP A 104 -4.43 -4.48 -8.17
CA TRP A 104 -5.62 -4.73 -9.00
C TRP A 104 -6.70 -5.49 -8.25
N TYR A 105 -6.39 -6.64 -7.65
CA TYR A 105 -7.39 -7.54 -7.08
C TYR A 105 -7.91 -7.10 -5.70
N VAL A 106 -7.05 -6.60 -4.83
CA VAL A 106 -7.38 -6.34 -3.42
C VAL A 106 -7.67 -4.87 -3.17
N THR A 107 -6.87 -3.99 -3.75
CA THR A 107 -6.85 -2.57 -3.39
C THR A 107 -7.81 -1.74 -4.23
N LEU A 108 -7.74 -1.85 -5.56
CA LEU A 108 -8.54 -1.07 -6.49
C LEU A 108 -10.06 -1.17 -6.23
N PRO A 109 -10.65 -2.36 -6.00
CA PRO A 109 -12.11 -2.46 -5.79
C PRO A 109 -12.59 -1.62 -4.61
N LYS A 110 -11.77 -1.51 -3.56
CA LYS A 110 -12.08 -0.72 -2.36
C LYS A 110 -11.91 0.78 -2.56
N LEU A 111 -11.25 1.20 -3.64
CA LEU A 111 -10.91 2.59 -3.93
C LEU A 111 -11.64 3.15 -5.15
N LEU A 112 -12.53 2.38 -5.78
CA LEU A 112 -13.26 2.80 -7.00
C LEU A 112 -13.99 4.14 -6.84
N SER A 113 -14.48 4.47 -5.65
CA SER A 113 -15.16 5.74 -5.39
C SER A 113 -14.24 6.97 -5.35
N TYR A 114 -12.91 6.78 -5.35
CA TYR A 114 -11.91 7.83 -5.27
C TYR A 114 -11.11 8.01 -6.57
N VAL A 115 -11.12 7.01 -7.45
CA VAL A 115 -10.39 7.04 -8.72
C VAL A 115 -11.30 7.48 -9.87
N ASN A 116 -10.70 8.09 -10.88
CA ASN A 116 -11.35 8.31 -12.16
C ASN A 116 -11.27 7.02 -12.98
N LEU A 117 -12.42 6.42 -13.28
CA LEU A 117 -12.49 5.15 -14.03
C LEU A 117 -11.86 5.25 -15.42
N ALA A 118 -11.86 6.41 -16.06
CA ALA A 118 -11.20 6.58 -17.36
C ALA A 118 -9.69 6.37 -17.25
N ASP A 119 -9.06 6.86 -16.17
CA ASP A 119 -7.63 6.71 -15.93
C ASP A 119 -7.27 5.24 -15.66
N VAL A 120 -8.12 4.54 -14.91
CA VAL A 120 -7.95 3.10 -14.63
C VAL A 120 -8.15 2.26 -15.90
N LYS A 121 -9.15 2.59 -16.73
CA LYS A 121 -9.41 1.91 -18.01
C LYS A 121 -8.18 1.94 -18.93
N MET A 122 -7.44 3.05 -18.97
CA MET A 122 -6.19 3.17 -19.74
C MET A 122 -5.07 2.24 -19.25
N LEU A 123 -5.14 1.73 -18.02
CA LEU A 123 -4.13 0.86 -17.42
C LEU A 123 -4.48 -0.63 -17.49
N THR A 124 -5.64 -1.00 -18.07
CA THR A 124 -6.15 -2.39 -18.03
C THR A 124 -5.19 -3.41 -18.66
N ASP A 125 -4.35 -3.00 -19.61
CA ASP A 125 -3.37 -3.92 -20.19
C ASP A 125 -2.37 -4.43 -19.13
N TYR A 126 -1.98 -3.59 -18.15
CA TYR A 126 -1.15 -4.02 -17.02
C TYR A 126 -1.86 -5.04 -16.13
N CYS A 127 -3.18 -4.99 -16.00
CA CYS A 127 -4.00 -5.99 -15.29
C CYS A 127 -3.92 -7.34 -16.01
N ARG A 128 -4.17 -7.33 -17.32
CA ARG A 128 -4.19 -8.53 -18.17
C ARG A 128 -2.84 -9.23 -18.23
N GLU A 129 -1.74 -8.47 -18.27
CA GLU A 129 -0.38 -9.02 -18.23
C GLU A 129 -0.13 -9.92 -17.02
N VAL A 130 -0.70 -9.57 -15.87
CA VAL A 130 -0.48 -10.30 -14.62
C VAL A 130 -1.59 -11.29 -14.26
N ALA A 131 -2.68 -11.33 -15.04
CA ALA A 131 -3.79 -12.28 -14.97
C ALA A 131 -3.39 -13.66 -15.54
N THR A 132 -2.42 -14.30 -14.90
CA THR A 132 -1.82 -15.56 -15.35
C THR A 132 -1.62 -16.54 -14.19
N GLY A 133 -1.56 -17.83 -14.51
CA GLY A 133 -1.39 -18.89 -13.51
C GLY A 133 -2.56 -18.92 -12.51
N GLU A 134 -2.23 -19.02 -11.22
CA GLU A 134 -3.21 -19.03 -10.12
C GLU A 134 -4.02 -17.73 -10.00
N TRP A 135 -3.54 -16.63 -10.59
CA TRP A 135 -4.19 -15.31 -10.51
C TRP A 135 -5.17 -15.05 -11.65
N LYS A 136 -5.22 -15.93 -12.65
CA LYS A 136 -5.96 -15.69 -13.89
C LYS A 136 -7.43 -15.42 -13.61
N ASP A 137 -8.11 -16.32 -12.91
CA ASP A 137 -9.56 -16.20 -12.72
C ASP A 137 -9.91 -14.99 -11.83
N LEU A 138 -9.12 -14.74 -10.80
CA LEU A 138 -9.30 -13.62 -9.86
C LEU A 138 -9.16 -12.26 -10.54
N LEU A 139 -8.16 -12.13 -11.43
CA LEU A 139 -7.89 -10.87 -12.10
C LEU A 139 -8.70 -10.71 -13.39
N ASP A 140 -9.01 -11.78 -14.11
CA ASP A 140 -9.82 -11.71 -15.32
C ASP A 140 -11.18 -11.06 -15.06
N GLU A 141 -11.82 -11.40 -13.93
CA GLU A 141 -13.07 -10.76 -13.50
C GLU A 141 -12.85 -9.26 -13.23
N THR A 142 -11.86 -8.94 -12.38
CA THR A 142 -11.50 -7.56 -12.05
C THR A 142 -11.19 -6.72 -13.30
N CYS A 143 -10.38 -7.24 -14.23
CA CYS A 143 -9.99 -6.51 -15.42
C CYS A 143 -11.18 -6.28 -16.37
N ARG A 144 -12.15 -7.22 -16.44
CA ARG A 144 -13.35 -7.08 -17.28
C ARG A 144 -14.33 -6.06 -16.71
N GLU A 145 -14.62 -6.14 -15.41
CA GLU A 145 -15.52 -5.20 -14.73
C GLU A 145 -15.07 -3.74 -14.88
N ILE A 146 -13.76 -3.51 -14.91
CA ILE A 146 -13.20 -2.17 -15.11
C ILE A 146 -13.41 -1.65 -16.53
N GLN A 147 -13.61 -2.51 -17.54
CA GLN A 147 -13.76 -2.10 -18.94
C GLN A 147 -15.19 -1.80 -19.34
N ASP A 148 -16.14 -2.54 -18.79
CA ASP A 148 -17.58 -2.35 -19.00
C ASP A 148 -18.06 -0.98 -18.49
#